data_AF-A0A3N9YH23-F1
#
_entry.id   AF-A0A3N9YH23-F1
#
_cell.length_a   1.000
_cell.length_b   1.000
_cell.length_c   1.000
_cell.angle_alpha   90.00
_cell.angle_beta   90.00
_cell.angle_gamma   90.00
#
_symmetry.space_group_name_H-M   'P 1'
#
loop_
_entity.id
_entity.type
_entity.pdbx_description
1 polymer ?
#
loop_
_entity_poly.entity_id
_entity_poly.type
_entity_poly.pdbx_seq_one_letter_code
_entity_poly.pdbx_strand_id
1 'polypeptide(L)' 'MGLIMIAGGVPTMAIDEPISKATELFTAKRVLDTHWTRALDRPWRVGGCLECRGRDNCPQLDWAIKLIAEVAAVMFQKR' A
#
# COMPACT_ATOMS: atom_id res chain seq x y z
N MET A 1 45.71 27.07 11.91
CA MET A 1 46.28 26.52 10.66
C MET A 1 45.90 25.05 10.61
N GLY A 2 45.11 24.51 9.69
CA GLY A 2 44.36 25.04 8.56
C GLY A 2 43.16 24.12 8.31
N LEU A 3 42.15 24.68 7.64
CA LEU A 3 40.91 24.06 7.19
C LEU A 3 41.11 23.42 5.79
N ILE A 4 40.26 22.43 5.44
CA ILE A 4 39.59 22.13 4.12
C ILE A 4 39.20 20.63 4.15
N MET A 5 37.95 20.21 4.45
CA MET A 5 36.73 20.06 3.60
C MET A 5 37.02 19.22 2.32
N ILE A 6 36.31 18.17 1.88
CA ILE A 6 34.87 18.00 1.56
C ILE A 6 34.63 16.50 1.27
N ALA A 7 33.53 15.91 1.76
CA ALA A 7 32.62 15.03 0.99
C ALA A 7 31.50 14.52 1.92
N GLY A 8 30.31 15.09 1.77
CA GLY A 8 29.12 14.72 2.52
C GLY A 8 28.70 13.28 2.26
N GLY A 9 28.97 12.41 3.22
CA GLY A 9 28.23 11.16 3.36
C GLY A 9 26.88 11.50 3.95
N VAL A 10 25.83 11.52 3.12
CA VAL A 10 24.45 11.40 3.63
C VAL A 10 24.42 10.10 4.43
N PRO A 11 24.10 10.12 5.73
CA PRO A 11 23.91 8.88 6.46
C PRO A 11 22.73 8.16 5.80
N THR A 12 23.03 7.11 5.03
CA THR A 12 22.04 6.18 4.51
C THR A 12 21.51 5.41 5.70
N MET A 13 20.50 5.93 6.39
CA MET A 13 19.67 5.08 7.23
C MET A 13 19.12 3.99 6.32
N ALA A 14 19.53 2.74 6.58
CA ALA A 14 18.95 1.58 5.93
C ALA A 14 17.43 1.68 6.08
N ILE A 15 16.73 1.71 4.95
CA ILE A 15 15.26 1.72 4.90
C ILE A 15 14.78 0.29 5.15
N ASP A 16 15.13 -0.27 6.31
CA ASP A 16 14.65 -1.57 6.76
C ASP A 16 13.75 -1.41 8.00
N GLU A 17 13.14 -0.24 8.19
CA GLU A 17 12.09 -0.11 9.18
C GLU A 17 10.85 -0.88 8.67
N PRO A 18 10.36 -1.89 9.41
CA PRO A 18 9.19 -2.64 9.00
C PRO A 18 8.03 -1.67 8.86
N ILE A 19 7.34 -1.73 7.71
CA ILE A 19 6.15 -0.93 7.45
C ILE A 19 5.18 -1.15 8.61
N SER A 20 4.79 -0.06 9.28
CA SER A 20 3.86 -0.16 10.40
C SER A 20 2.54 -0.80 9.95
N LYS A 21 1.87 -1.55 10.84
CA LYS A 21 0.55 -2.13 10.53
C LYS A 21 -0.49 -1.07 10.13
N ALA A 22 -0.37 0.15 10.66
CA ALA A 22 -1.20 1.27 10.25
C ALA A 22 -0.95 1.64 8.78
N THR A 23 0.32 1.72 8.36
CA THR A 23 0.70 2.01 6.97
C THR A 23 0.20 0.91 6.01
N GLU A 24 0.29 -0.36 6.40
CA GLU A 24 -0.26 -1.46 5.61
C GLU A 24 -1.78 -1.31 5.43
N LEU A 25 -2.50 -1.00 6.52
CA LEU A 25 -3.96 -0.79 6.49
C LEU A 25 -4.38 0.40 5.64
N PHE A 26 -3.69 1.55 5.76
CA PHE A 26 -3.97 2.71 4.91
C PHE A 26 -3.72 2.40 3.43
N THR A 27 -2.70 1.59 3.14
CA THR A 27 -2.38 1.16 1.78
C THR A 27 -3.46 0.22 1.25
N ALA A 28 -3.88 -0.78 2.03
CA ALA A 28 -4.97 -1.69 1.66
C ALA A 28 -6.29 -0.93 1.41
N LYS A 29 -6.63 0.07 2.23
CA LYS A 29 -7.80 0.92 2.00
C LYS A 29 -7.72 1.64 0.65
N ARG A 30 -6.59 2.26 0.32
CA ARG A 30 -6.40 2.94 -0.97
C ARG A 30 -6.57 1.99 -2.15
N VAL A 31 -6.04 0.77 -2.04
CA VAL A 31 -6.22 -0.27 -3.05
C VAL A 31 -7.70 -0.61 -3.20
N LEU A 32 -8.43 -0.85 -2.10
CA LEU A 32 -9.86 -1.11 -2.15
C LEU A 32 -10.65 0.04 -2.78
N ASP A 33 -10.40 1.28 -2.35
CA ASP A 33 -11.06 2.47 -2.90
C ASP A 33 -10.86 2.55 -4.42
N THR A 34 -9.62 2.33 -4.87
CA THR A 34 -9.20 2.34 -6.28
C THR A 34 -9.93 1.26 -7.10
N HIS A 35 -10.26 0.12 -6.48
CA HIS A 35 -11.04 -0.94 -7.11
C HIS A 35 -12.56 -0.74 -7.00
N TRP A 36 -13.02 0.13 -6.11
CA TRP A 36 -14.44 0.42 -5.96
C TRP A 36 -14.88 1.69 -6.71
N THR A 37 -13.92 2.55 -7.08
CA THR A 37 -14.16 3.68 -7.96
C THR A 37 -14.31 3.23 -9.41
N ARG A 38 -15.35 3.72 -10.09
CA ARG A 38 -15.49 3.56 -11.54
C ARG A 38 -14.42 4.40 -12.24
N ALA A 39 -13.83 3.88 -13.32
CA ALA A 39 -12.87 4.64 -14.10
C ALA A 39 -13.62 5.81 -14.77
N LEU A 40 -13.06 7.02 -14.65
CA LEU A 40 -13.66 8.24 -15.20
C LEU A 40 -13.82 8.16 -16.72
N ASP A 41 -12.89 7.50 -17.40
CA ASP A 41 -12.86 7.31 -18.86
C ASP A 41 -13.52 6.00 -19.31
N ARG A 42 -13.69 5.02 -18.40
CA ARG A 42 -14.19 3.67 -18.71
C ARG A 42 -15.08 3.15 -17.57
N PRO A 43 -16.34 3.58 -17.46
CA PRO A 43 -17.21 3.26 -16.33
C PRO A 43 -17.52 1.76 -16.15
N TRP A 44 -17.28 0.94 -17.18
CA TRP A 44 -17.41 -0.52 -17.15
C TRP A 44 -16.13 -1.24 -16.67
N ARG A 45 -15.01 -0.53 -16.52
CA ARG A 45 -13.80 -1.02 -15.87
C ARG A 45 -13.79 -0.57 -14.41
N VAL A 46 -13.49 -1.52 -13.54
CA VAL A 46 -12.99 -1.22 -12.20
C VAL A 46 -11.77 -0.30 -12.35
N GLY A 47 -11.86 0.89 -11.79
CA GLY A 47 -11.15 2.04 -12.32
C GLY A 47 -10.18 2.65 -11.35
N GLY A 48 -8.96 2.14 -11.41
CA GLY A 48 -7.78 2.85 -10.93
C GLY A 48 -6.55 1.97 -10.73
N CYS A 49 -6.70 0.64 -10.69
CA CYS A 49 -5.56 -0.27 -10.65
C CYS A 49 -5.08 -0.55 -12.09
N LEU A 50 -3.92 -0.02 -12.44
CA LEU A 50 -3.29 -0.22 -13.76
C LEU A 50 -2.83 -1.67 -13.98
N GLU A 51 -2.68 -2.46 -12.92
CA GLU A 51 -2.25 -3.87 -12.98
C GLU A 51 -3.40 -4.86 -13.11
N CYS A 52 -4.66 -4.41 -12.97
CA CYS A 52 -5.83 -5.26 -13.19
C CYS A 52 -5.96 -5.66 -14.66
N ARG A 53 -5.51 -6.88 -15.00
CA ARG A 53 -5.75 -7.49 -16.31
C ARG A 53 -7.12 -8.16 -16.44
N GLY A 54 -7.92 -8.19 -15.38
CA GLY A 54 -9.27 -8.74 -15.32
C GLY A 54 -9.99 -8.36 -14.02
N ARG A 55 -11.27 -8.71 -13.90
CA ARG A 55 -12.09 -8.42 -12.70
C ARG A 55 -11.62 -9.17 -11.46
N ASP A 56 -11.10 -10.38 -11.66
CA ASP A 56 -10.90 -11.36 -10.57
C ASP A 56 -9.43 -11.73 -10.34
N ASN A 57 -8.48 -11.13 -11.07
CA ASN A 57 -7.04 -11.47 -11.00
C ASN A 57 -6.19 -10.23 -10.72
N CYS A 58 -6.30 -9.68 -9.51
CA CYS A 58 -5.46 -8.57 -9.06
C CYS A 58 -4.74 -8.90 -7.75
N PRO A 59 -3.42 -9.18 -7.77
CA PRO A 59 -2.66 -9.49 -6.57
C PRO A 59 -2.73 -8.39 -5.50
N GLN A 60 -2.83 -7.12 -5.92
CA GLN A 60 -2.97 -6.00 -4.99
C GLN A 60 -4.33 -6.05 -4.27
N LEU A 61 -5.41 -6.35 -4.99
CA LEU A 61 -6.75 -6.49 -4.41
C LEU A 61 -6.83 -7.70 -3.47
N ASP A 62 -6.29 -8.85 -3.87
CA ASP A 62 -6.26 -10.07 -3.06
C ASP A 62 -5.53 -9.83 -1.74
N TRP A 63 -4.37 -9.17 -1.82
CA TRP A 63 -3.61 -8.75 -0.64
C TRP A 63 -4.44 -7.82 0.28
N ALA A 64 -5.08 -6.81 -0.28
CA ALA A 64 -5.86 -5.84 0.49
C ALA A 64 -7.06 -6.50 1.19
N ILE A 65 -7.79 -7.39 0.50
CA ILE A 65 -8.90 -8.16 1.07
C ILE A 65 -8.41 -9.05 2.22
N LYS A 66 -7.30 -9.77 2.01
CA LYS A 66 -6.73 -10.64 3.03
C LYS A 66 -6.33 -9.88 4.30
N LEU A 67 -5.62 -8.75 4.16
CA LEU A 67 -5.19 -7.95 5.31
C LEU A 67 -6.39 -7.41 6.11
N ILE A 68 -7.42 -6.91 5.43
CA ILE A 68 -8.63 -6.43 6.09
C ILE A 68 -9.37 -7.56 6.80
N ALA A 69 -9.45 -8.75 6.19
CA ALA A 69 -10.04 -9.91 6.83
C ALA A 69 -9.29 -10.33 8.10
N GLU A 70 -7.95 -10.33 8.07
CA GLU A 70 -7.11 -10.62 9.25
C GLU A 70 -7.36 -9.61 10.38
N VAL A 71 -7.39 -8.32 10.07
CA VAL A 71 -7.64 -7.28 11.07
C VAL A 71 -9.08 -7.34 11.60
N ALA A 72 -10.06 -7.56 10.73
CA ALA A 72 -11.45 -7.76 11.13
C ALA A 72 -11.59 -8.97 12.06
N ALA A 73 -10.94 -10.10 11.76
CA ALA A 73 -10.94 -11.27 12.62
C ALA A 73 -10.44 -10.93 14.03
N VAL A 74 -9.34 -10.17 14.15
CA VAL A 74 -8.83 -9.72 15.46
C VAL A 74 -9.80 -8.77 16.17
N MET A 75 -10.42 -7.84 15.45
CA MET A 75 -11.37 -6.88 16.03
C MET A 75 -12.65 -7.56 16.51
N PHE A 76 -13.16 -8.55 15.76
CA PHE A 76 -14.41 -9.25 16.06
C PHE A 76 -14.24 -10.47 16.97
N GLN A 77 -13.03 -11.01 17.14
CA GLN A 77 -12.71 -12.04 18.14
C GLN A 77 -12.62 -11.50 19.57
N LYS A 78 -12.50 -10.18 19.75
CA LYS A 78 -12.59 -9.55 21.08
C LYS A 78 -14.06 -9.52 21.54
N ARG A 79 -14.51 -10.63 22.12
CA ARG A 79 -15.73 -10.73 22.95
C ARG A 79 -15.37 -11.30 24.31
#